data_AF-A0A356I577-F1
#
_entry.id   AF-A0A356I577-F1
#
_cell.length_a   1.000
_cell.length_b   1.000
_cell.length_c   1.000
_cell.angle_alpha   90.00
_cell.angle_beta   90.00
_cell.angle_gamma   90.00
#
_symmetry.space_group_name_H-M   'P 1'
#
loop_
_entity.id
_entity.type
_entity.pdbx_description
1 polymer ?
#
loop_
_entity_poly.entity_id
_entity_poly.type
_entity_poly.pdbx_seq_one_letter_code
_entity_poly.pdbx_strand_id
1 'polypeptide(L)'
;VVAPQGLVASDQIQLPEELRVAGIFHVGMFEFDEGFVYTSLSTARSLFDIKQGVGSVQLMLNDPMDALGVAEALRGSLGNAIYPQTWMEAHQQIFTALQVEKNMM
;
A
#
# COMPACT_ATOMS: atom_id res chain seq x y z
N VAL A 1 1.60 6.95 4.68
CA VAL A 1 1.26 7.42 3.32
C VAL A 1 1.84 6.39 2.39
N VAL A 2 1.01 5.66 1.65
CA VAL A 2 1.52 4.77 0.60
C VAL A 2 1.69 5.65 -0.63
N ALA A 3 2.85 5.57 -1.26
CA ALA A 3 3.12 6.26 -2.51
C ALA A 3 3.33 5.24 -3.62
N PRO A 4 2.25 4.69 -4.19
CA PRO A 4 2.34 3.87 -5.38
C PRO A 4 2.15 4.82 -6.58
N GLN A 5 3.23 5.44 -7.05
CA GLN A 5 3.32 6.09 -8.38
C GLN A 5 2.28 7.16 -8.80
N GLY A 6 1.41 7.68 -7.93
CA GLY A 6 0.19 8.34 -8.42
C GLY A 6 -0.15 9.76 -7.95
N LEU A 7 0.63 10.40 -7.08
CA LEU A 7 0.27 11.71 -6.51
C LEU A 7 1.34 12.77 -6.78
N VAL A 8 1.61 13.02 -8.06
CA VAL A 8 2.18 14.30 -8.47
C VAL A 8 1.07 15.05 -9.18
N ALA A 9 0.56 16.11 -8.55
CA ALA A 9 -0.33 17.03 -9.24
C ALA A 9 0.41 17.50 -10.52
N SER A 10 -0.18 17.21 -11.68
CA SER A 10 0.44 17.31 -13.01
C SER A 10 0.92 18.71 -13.42
N ASP A 11 0.72 19.72 -12.57
CA ASP A 11 1.03 21.13 -12.80
C ASP A 11 2.09 21.68 -11.82
N GLN A 12 2.66 20.85 -10.93
CA GLN A 12 3.71 21.27 -10.00
C GLN A 12 4.92 20.34 -10.05
N ILE A 13 6.09 20.92 -10.31
CA ILE A 13 7.37 20.22 -10.20
C ILE A 13 7.74 20.20 -8.72
N GLN A 14 7.73 19.01 -8.10
CA GLN A 14 8.31 18.83 -6.78
C GLN A 14 9.83 18.67 -6.91
N LEU A 15 10.57 19.49 -6.17
CA LEU A 15 12.02 19.34 -6.06
C LEU A 15 12.34 18.13 -5.17
N PRO A 16 13.41 17.38 -5.46
CA PRO A 16 13.83 16.29 -4.60
C PRO A 16 14.20 16.81 -3.21
N GLU A 17 13.78 16.09 -2.17
CA GLU A 17 14.17 16.35 -0.78
C GLU A 17 15.34 15.44 -0.39
N GLU A 18 16.37 16.01 0.23
CA GLU A 18 17.50 15.22 0.75
C GLU A 18 17.11 14.57 2.08
N LEU A 19 17.24 13.24 2.14
CA LEU A 19 16.98 12.47 3.34
C LEU A 19 18.20 11.65 3.74
N ARG A 20 18.39 11.47 5.05
CA ARG A 20 19.44 10.61 5.59
C ARG A 20 18.98 9.16 5.62
N VAL A 21 19.75 8.26 5.01
CA VAL A 21 19.56 6.81 5.14
C VAL A 21 19.87 6.39 6.58
N ALA A 22 18.85 5.91 7.29
CA ALA A 22 18.97 5.44 8.68
C ALA A 22 19.19 3.92 8.78
N GLY A 23 18.88 3.17 7.72
CA GLY A 23 19.03 1.73 7.65
C GLY A 23 18.61 1.18 6.28
N ILE A 24 18.94 -0.08 6.02
CA ILE A 24 18.58 -0.83 4.81
C ILE A 24 17.91 -2.12 5.29
N PHE A 25 16.80 -2.52 4.65
CA PHE A 25 16.11 -3.77 4.92
C PHE A 25 16.27 -4.75 3.75
N HIS A 26 16.10 -6.04 4.04
CA HIS A 26 16.02 -7.09 3.03
C HIS A 26 15.01 -8.14 3.50
N VAL A 27 13.92 -8.30 2.76
CA VAL A 27 12.85 -9.27 3.06
C VAL A 27 12.91 -10.51 2.17
N GLY A 28 13.81 -10.55 1.19
CA GLY A 28 14.02 -11.72 0.33
C GLY A 28 13.04 -11.82 -0.85
N MET A 29 12.26 -10.77 -1.09
CA MET A 29 11.35 -10.63 -2.22
C MET A 29 11.74 -9.38 -3.02
N PHE A 30 12.14 -9.58 -4.27
CA PHE A 30 12.72 -8.54 -5.11
C PHE A 30 11.82 -7.30 -5.24
N GLU A 31 10.51 -7.52 -5.44
CA GLU A 31 9.53 -6.44 -5.59
C GLU A 31 9.43 -5.56 -4.34
N PHE A 32 9.65 -6.13 -3.15
CA PHE A 32 9.62 -5.37 -1.91
C PHE A 32 10.94 -4.67 -1.62
N ASP A 33 12.07 -5.33 -1.91
CA ASP A 33 13.40 -4.79 -1.65
C ASP A 33 13.76 -3.64 -2.60
N GLU A 34 13.30 -3.68 -3.86
CA GLU A 34 13.53 -2.60 -4.84
C GLU A 34 12.43 -1.52 -4.77
N GLY A 35 11.19 -1.90 -4.44
CA GLY A 35 10.03 -1.05 -4.64
C GLY A 35 9.68 -0.08 -3.50
N PHE A 36 10.29 -0.21 -2.32
CA PHE A 36 9.82 0.50 -1.12
C PHE A 36 10.92 1.23 -0.35
N VAL A 37 10.56 2.43 0.12
CA VAL A 37 11.32 3.20 1.11
C VAL A 37 10.37 3.57 2.23
N TYR A 38 10.84 3.45 3.48
CA TYR A 38 10.09 3.84 4.67
C TYR A 38 10.66 5.11 5.28
N THR A 39 9.78 5.99 5.74
CA THR A 39 10.13 7.22 6.45
C THR A 39 9.09 7.56 7.49
N SER A 40 9.34 8.60 8.29
CA SER A 40 8.38 9.08 9.28
C SER A 40 7.10 9.59 8.60
N LEU A 41 5.95 9.48 9.29
CA LEU A 41 4.69 9.98 8.75
C LEU A 41 4.74 11.49 8.45
N SER A 42 5.44 12.27 9.28
CA SER A 42 5.65 13.70 9.08
C SER A 42 6.44 14.00 7.81
N THR A 43 7.53 13.28 7.56
CA THR A 43 8.34 13.43 6.33
C THR A 43 7.52 13.02 5.11
N ALA A 44 6.82 11.88 5.15
CA ALA A 44 5.97 11.46 4.05
C ALA A 44 4.88 12.48 3.75
N ARG A 45 4.25 13.08 4.76
CA ARG A 45 3.28 14.17 4.57
C ARG A 45 3.89 15.39 3.89
N SER A 46 5.10 15.78 4.28
CA SER A 46 5.84 16.90 3.67
C SER A 46 6.08 16.64 2.18
N LEU A 47 6.58 15.45 1.84
CA LEU A 47 6.85 15.02 0.45
C LEU A 47 5.59 15.07 -0.43
N PHE A 48 4.43 14.68 0.10
CA PHE A 48 3.17 14.64 -0.67
C PHE A 48 2.26 15.87 -0.48
N ASP A 49 2.76 16.95 0.15
CA ASP A 49 1.98 18.16 0.50
C ASP A 49 0.65 17.85 1.24
N ILE A 50 0.67 16.85 2.12
CA ILE A 50 -0.48 16.45 2.92
C ILE A 50 -0.47 17.19 4.27
N LYS A 51 -1.29 18.24 4.38
CA LYS A 51 -1.37 19.07 5.60
C LYS A 51 -1.85 18.29 6.83
N GLN A 52 -2.87 17.44 6.67
CA GLN A 52 -3.45 16.62 7.72
C GLN A 52 -3.98 15.30 7.14
N GLY A 53 -4.16 14.30 8.00
CA GLY A 53 -4.66 12.98 7.61
C GLY A 53 -3.63 12.12 6.87
N VAL A 54 -4.10 11.05 6.25
CA VAL A 54 -3.27 10.10 5.48
C VAL A 54 -4.03 9.71 4.23
N GLY A 55 -3.33 9.38 3.14
CA GLY A 55 -3.98 8.90 1.92
C GLY A 55 -4.64 7.52 2.08
N SER A 56 -4.12 6.70 2.98
CA SER A 56 -4.66 5.37 3.25
C SER A 56 -4.32 4.91 4.67
N VAL A 57 -5.12 3.98 5.18
CA VAL A 57 -4.91 3.28 6.45
C VAL A 57 -4.79 1.80 6.13
N GLN A 58 -3.69 1.17 6.54
CA GLN A 58 -3.53 -0.27 6.47
C GLN A 58 -4.04 -0.92 7.75
N LEU A 59 -4.82 -1.98 7.61
CA LEU A 59 -5.35 -2.76 8.71
C LEU A 59 -4.64 -4.11 8.75
N MET A 60 -4.00 -4.41 9.88
CA MET A 60 -3.49 -5.75 10.15
C MET A 60 -4.60 -6.55 10.82
N LEU A 61 -4.97 -7.68 10.22
CA LEU A 61 -5.99 -8.57 10.76
C LEU A 61 -5.33 -9.68 11.58
N ASN A 62 -6.04 -10.15 12.61
CA ASN A 62 -5.60 -11.32 13.37
C ASN A 62 -5.61 -12.58 12.49
N ASP A 63 -6.63 -12.71 11.65
CA ASP A 63 -6.69 -13.70 10.58
C ASP A 63 -6.65 -12.99 9.21
N PRO A 64 -5.58 -13.15 8.42
CA PRO A 64 -5.48 -12.58 7.08
C PRO A 64 -6.56 -13.09 6.11
N MET A 65 -7.13 -14.27 6.35
CA MET A 65 -8.14 -14.87 5.48
C MET A 65 -9.50 -14.19 5.61
N ASP A 66 -9.75 -13.50 6.73
CA ASP A 66 -10.98 -12.75 6.96
C ASP A 66 -11.04 -11.41 6.18
N ALA A 67 -10.01 -11.09 5.40
CA ALA A 67 -9.88 -9.80 4.72
C ALA A 67 -11.09 -9.42 3.86
N LEU A 68 -11.70 -10.37 3.15
CA LEU A 68 -12.90 -10.12 2.34
C LEU A 68 -14.11 -9.76 3.21
N GLY A 69 -14.33 -10.50 4.30
CA GLY A 69 -15.44 -10.24 5.22
C GLY A 69 -15.31 -8.89 5.93
N VAL A 70 -14.09 -8.55 6.36
CA VAL A 70 -13.80 -7.25 6.96
C VAL A 70 -13.97 -6.12 5.94
N ALA A 71 -13.51 -6.30 4.70
CA ALA A 71 -13.67 -5.29 3.65
C ALA A 71 -15.14 -4.99 3.34
N GLU A 72 -16.00 -6.01 3.24
CA GLU A 72 -17.44 -5.84 3.06
C GLU A 72 -18.10 -5.08 4.23
N ALA A 73 -17.76 -5.44 5.47
CA ALA A 73 -18.26 -4.75 6.66
C ALA A 73 -17.83 -3.27 6.69
N LEU A 74 -16.59 -2.97 6.26
CA LEU A 74 -16.09 -1.60 6.16
C LEU A 74 -16.78 -0.82 5.02
N ARG A 75 -17.01 -1.45 3.86
CA ARG A 75 -17.76 -0.83 2.74
C ARG A 75 -19.15 -0.39 3.19
N GLY A 76 -19.85 -1.25 3.93
CA GLY A 76 -21.20 -0.94 4.43
C GLY A 76 -21.24 0.17 5.49
N SER A 77 -20.15 0.38 6.25
CA SER A 77 -20.12 1.33 7.37
C SER A 77 -19.48 2.68 7.04
N LEU A 78 -18.50 2.73 6.13
CA LEU A 78 -17.71 3.92 5.83
C LEU A 78 -18.22 4.74 4.63
N GLY A 79 -19.17 4.20 3.86
CA GLY A 79 -19.73 4.85 2.68
C GLY A 79 -18.76 4.95 1.49
N ASN A 80 -19.22 5.54 0.39
CA ASN A 80 -18.55 5.47 -0.92
C ASN A 80 -17.24 6.29 -1.04
N ALA A 81 -16.89 7.10 -0.04
CA ALA A 81 -15.67 7.91 -0.06
C ALA A 81 -14.41 7.11 0.27
N ILE A 82 -14.57 5.91 0.85
CA ILE A 82 -13.47 5.04 1.25
C ILE A 82 -13.62 3.71 0.51
N TYR A 83 -12.53 3.25 -0.09
CA TYR A 83 -12.48 1.98 -0.80
C TYR A 83 -11.57 0.99 -0.05
N PRO A 84 -12.14 0.06 0.72
CA PRO A 84 -11.37 -1.04 1.31
C PRO A 84 -10.78 -1.91 0.20
N GLN A 85 -9.46 -2.07 0.21
CA GLN A 85 -8.73 -2.97 -0.69
C GLN A 85 -8.03 -4.03 0.15
N THR A 86 -8.27 -5.29 -0.18
CA THR A 86 -7.66 -6.45 0.47
C THR A 86 -6.30 -6.78 -0.13
N TRP A 87 -5.48 -7.52 0.61
CA TRP A 87 -4.20 -8.03 0.09
C TRP A 87 -4.40 -9.00 -1.09
N MET A 88 -5.52 -9.72 -1.14
CA MET A 88 -5.87 -10.61 -2.24
C MET A 88 -6.12 -9.83 -3.53
N GLU A 89 -6.82 -8.70 -3.45
CA GLU A 89 -7.05 -7.79 -4.58
C GLU A 89 -5.76 -7.09 -5.01
N ALA A 90 -4.91 -6.70 -4.05
CA ALA A 90 -3.62 -6.06 -4.35
C ALA A 90 -2.63 -6.99 -5.07
N HIS A 91 -2.74 -8.30 -4.86
CA HIS A 91 -1.77 -9.30 -5.34
C HIS A 91 -2.42 -10.42 -6.16
N GLN A 92 -3.43 -10.10 -6.98
CA GLN A 92 -4.17 -11.08 -7.80
C GLN A 92 -3.26 -11.98 -8.65
N GLN A 93 -2.13 -11.45 -9.14
CA GLN A 93 -1.17 -12.20 -9.96
C GLN A 93 -0.56 -13.41 -9.24
N ILE A 94 -0.31 -13.30 -7.93
CA ILE A 94 0.23 -14.41 -7.12
C ILE A 94 -0.80 -15.53 -7.00
N PHE A 95 -2.07 -15.18 -6.82
CA PHE A 95 -3.15 -16.16 -6.73
C PHE A 95 -3.45 -16.85 -8.07
N THR A 96 -3.44 -16.10 -9.18
CA THR A 96 -3.63 -16.71 -10.50
C THR A 96 -2.55 -17.76 -10.77
N ALA A 97 -1.30 -17.49 -10.42
CA ALA A 97 -0.21 -18.44 -10.56
C ALA A 97 -0.40 -19.70 -9.70
N LEU A 98 -0.76 -19.56 -8.43
CA LEU A 98 -1.04 -20.69 -7.52
C LEU A 98 -2.23 -21.54 -7.97
N GLN A 99 -3.25 -20.93 -8.58
CA GLN A 99 -4.43 -21.64 -9.07
C GLN A 99 -4.12 -22.47 -10.32
N VAL A 100 -3.21 -22.00 -11.19
CA VAL A 100 -2.76 -22.78 -12.36
C VAL A 100 -2.00 -24.02 -11.91
N GLU A 101 -1.10 -23.90 -10.94
CA GLU A 101 -0.34 -25.04 -10.41
C GLU A 101 -1.27 -26.11 -9.79
N LYS A 102 -2.30 -25.67 -9.06
CA LYS A 102 -3.27 -26.56 -8.42
C LYS A 102 -4.20 -27.28 -9.41
N ASN A 103 -4.38 -26.74 -10.62
CA ASN A 103 -5.15 -27.37 -11.71
C ASN A 103 -4.29 -28.29 -12.60
N MET A 104 -2.96 -28.20 -12.50
CA MET A 104 -2.02 -29.07 -13.21
C MET A 104 -1.65 -30.34 -12.42
N MET A 105 -2.02 -30.42 -11.14
CA MET A 105 -1.97 -31.64 -10.31
C MET A 105 -3.34 -32.28 -10.20
#